data_AF-A0A7K5N0X4-F1
#
_entry.id   AF-A0A7K5N0X4-F1
#
_cell.length_a   1.000
_cell.length_b   1.000
_cell.length_c   1.000
_cell.angle_alpha   90.00
_cell.angle_beta   90.00
_cell.angle_gamma   90.00
#
_symmetry.space_group_name_H-M   'P 1'
#
loop_
_entity.id
_entity.type
_entity.pdbx_description
1 polymer ?
#
loop_
_entity_poly.entity_id
_entity_poly.type
_entity_poly.pdbx_seq_one_letter_code
_entity_poly.pdbx_strand_id
1 'polypeptide(L)'
;QAEVQEDSSDDDEDDDEVFGFISCLNLTERKGTQCAEQIKELILSRCEKSCEQHVVEQLNKLLNDSTKPVGLLLSERFINVPPQIALPMHQQLQKELTEAQRTNKPCGKCHYYLLISKTFTEATKSSSKRREGRNQQKEELMFANAEEEFFYEKALLKFNYSVQEESDTCLGGRWSFDDVPMKPLRTVMIVPADGINDIMDKLKDYLS
;
A
#
# COMPACT_ATOMS: atom_id res chain seq x y z
N GLN A 1 48.64 10.52 -41.21
CA GLN A 1 47.80 10.92 -40.07
C GLN A 1 46.39 11.03 -40.61
N ALA A 2 45.51 10.11 -40.22
CA ALA A 2 44.08 10.23 -40.46
C ALA A 2 43.48 10.80 -39.18
N GLU A 3 42.80 11.94 -39.31
CA GLU A 3 42.03 12.59 -38.25
C GLU A 3 40.80 11.73 -37.96
N VAL A 4 40.62 11.33 -36.70
CA VAL A 4 39.36 10.79 -36.20
C VAL A 4 38.69 11.95 -35.47
N GLN A 5 37.63 12.49 -36.07
CA GLN A 5 36.65 13.31 -35.36
C GLN A 5 35.97 12.40 -34.35
N GLU A 6 36.21 12.65 -33.06
CA GLU A 6 35.37 12.12 -32.00
C GLU A 6 34.09 12.96 -31.99
N ASP A 7 33.04 12.41 -32.59
CA ASP A 7 31.67 12.87 -32.38
C ASP A 7 31.32 12.65 -30.89
N SER A 8 31.46 13.71 -30.08
CA SER A 8 30.82 13.79 -28.77
C SER A 8 29.33 14.04 -29.01
N SER A 9 28.58 12.96 -29.20
CA SER A 9 27.13 12.99 -29.02
C SER A 9 26.86 13.12 -27.53
N ASP A 10 26.78 14.38 -27.06
CA ASP A 10 26.11 14.74 -25.82
C ASP A 10 24.61 14.44 -25.99
N ASP A 11 24.25 13.16 -25.91
CA ASP A 11 22.88 12.77 -25.56
C ASP A 11 22.76 12.96 -24.05
N ASP A 12 22.54 14.21 -23.64
CA ASP A 12 21.91 14.54 -22.37
C ASP A 12 20.44 14.03 -22.44
N GLU A 13 20.28 12.70 -22.38
CA GLU A 13 19.04 12.11 -21.90
C GLU A 13 18.94 12.54 -20.43
N ASP A 14 18.17 13.61 -20.18
CA ASP A 14 17.54 13.85 -18.89
C ASP A 14 16.71 12.59 -18.56
N ASP A 15 17.37 11.56 -18.04
CA ASP A 15 16.74 10.41 -17.42
C ASP A 15 15.96 10.96 -16.22
N ASP A 16 14.68 11.28 -16.45
CA ASP A 16 13.74 11.69 -15.40
C ASP A 16 13.65 10.55 -14.36
N GLU A 17 14.52 10.58 -13.35
CA GLU A 17 14.57 9.55 -12.31
C GLU A 17 13.25 9.52 -11.53
N VAL A 18 12.55 8.37 -11.57
CA VAL A 18 11.27 8.18 -10.90
C VAL A 18 11.50 7.71 -9.46
N PHE A 19 11.34 8.63 -8.50
CA PHE A 19 11.51 8.37 -7.06
C PHE A 19 10.27 7.76 -6.37
N GLY A 20 9.12 7.80 -7.05
CA GLY A 20 7.87 7.24 -6.58
C GLY A 20 6.79 7.30 -7.65
N PHE A 21 5.77 6.45 -7.50
CA PHE A 21 4.64 6.40 -8.41
C PHE A 21 3.35 6.10 -7.65
N ILE A 22 2.24 6.52 -8.27
CA ILE A 22 0.91 6.19 -7.80
C ILE A 22 0.03 5.80 -8.98
N SER A 23 -0.79 4.77 -8.82
CA SER A 23 -1.71 4.32 -9.86
C SER A 23 -2.94 3.63 -9.26
N CYS A 24 -4.04 3.64 -10.00
CA CYS A 24 -5.29 2.97 -9.60
C CYS A 24 -5.79 2.04 -10.71
N LEU A 25 -5.86 0.74 -10.40
CA LEU A 25 -6.41 -0.29 -11.29
C LEU A 25 -7.81 -0.70 -10.81
N ASN A 26 -8.85 -0.42 -11.58
CA ASN A 26 -10.20 -0.86 -11.22
C ASN A 26 -10.37 -2.38 -11.45
N LEU A 27 -10.34 -3.15 -10.37
CA LEU A 27 -10.43 -4.61 -10.40
C LEU A 27 -11.84 -5.07 -10.82
N THR A 28 -12.88 -4.32 -10.47
CA THR A 28 -14.26 -4.65 -10.82
C THR A 28 -14.51 -4.47 -12.32
N GLU A 29 -14.01 -3.39 -12.92
CA GLU A 29 -14.11 -3.16 -14.37
C GLU A 29 -13.25 -4.15 -15.17
N ARG A 30 -12.11 -4.57 -14.61
CA ARG A 30 -11.17 -5.53 -15.22
C ARG A 30 -11.53 -6.99 -14.91
N LYS A 31 -12.71 -7.26 -14.33
CA LYS A 31 -13.16 -8.62 -14.02
C LYS A 31 -13.09 -9.53 -15.24
N GLY A 32 -12.59 -10.75 -15.05
CA GLY A 32 -12.36 -11.73 -16.11
C GLY A 32 -11.03 -11.57 -16.86
N THR A 33 -10.26 -10.51 -16.61
CA THR A 33 -8.87 -10.45 -17.07
C THR A 33 -7.97 -11.26 -16.15
N GLN A 34 -6.98 -11.97 -16.71
CA GLN A 34 -6.10 -12.86 -15.94
C GLN A 34 -5.42 -12.13 -14.77
N CYS A 35 -4.91 -10.92 -15.00
CA CYS A 35 -4.21 -10.18 -13.94
C CYS A 35 -5.14 -9.78 -12.78
N ALA A 36 -6.36 -9.32 -13.07
CA ALA A 36 -7.31 -8.92 -12.03
C ALA A 36 -7.77 -10.12 -11.19
N GLU A 37 -8.01 -11.26 -11.83
CA GLU A 37 -8.38 -12.50 -11.13
C GLU A 37 -7.23 -13.04 -10.28
N GLN A 38 -5.98 -12.99 -10.77
CA GLN A 38 -4.80 -13.41 -10.00
C GLN A 38 -4.57 -12.53 -8.76
N ILE A 39 -4.73 -11.21 -8.89
CA ILE A 39 -4.63 -10.28 -7.75
C ILE A 39 -5.70 -10.62 -6.71
N LYS A 40 -6.94 -10.83 -7.15
CA LYS A 40 -8.05 -11.18 -6.26
C LYS A 40 -7.83 -12.52 -5.55
N GLU A 41 -7.40 -13.53 -6.29
CA GLU A 41 -7.08 -14.86 -5.76
C GLU A 41 -5.96 -14.78 -4.71
N LEU A 42 -4.88 -14.04 -5.01
CA LEU A 42 -3.78 -13.83 -4.07
C LEU A 42 -4.28 -13.24 -2.75
N ILE A 43 -5.06 -12.17 -2.81
CA ILE A 43 -5.52 -11.46 -1.61
C ILE A 43 -6.49 -12.33 -0.81
N LEU A 44 -7.41 -13.02 -1.47
CA LEU A 44 -8.32 -13.95 -0.80
C LEU A 44 -7.57 -15.10 -0.15
N SER A 45 -6.60 -15.71 -0.84
CA SER A 45 -5.77 -16.79 -0.27
C SER A 45 -4.97 -16.33 0.94
N ARG A 46 -4.43 -15.11 0.92
CA ARG A 46 -3.74 -14.53 2.09
C ARG A 46 -4.71 -14.26 3.24
N CYS A 47 -5.93 -13.80 2.94
CA CYS A 47 -6.97 -13.59 3.93
C CYS A 47 -7.40 -14.91 4.58
N GLU A 48 -7.65 -15.96 3.80
CA GLU A 48 -8.02 -17.30 4.27
C GLU A 48 -7.00 -17.90 5.23
N LYS A 49 -5.71 -17.71 4.94
CA LYS A 49 -4.62 -18.22 5.79
C LYS A 49 -4.41 -17.41 7.07
N SER A 50 -4.86 -16.15 7.11
CA SER A 50 -4.48 -15.20 8.16
C SER A 50 -5.67 -14.74 9.02
N CYS A 51 -6.91 -15.00 8.60
CA CYS A 51 -8.11 -14.44 9.22
C CYS A 51 -9.17 -15.49 9.51
N GLU A 52 -10.14 -15.11 10.33
CA GLU A 52 -11.36 -15.88 10.51
C GLU A 52 -12.25 -15.86 9.27
N GLN A 53 -13.06 -16.91 9.12
CA GLN A 53 -13.95 -17.12 7.99
C GLN A 53 -14.85 -15.92 7.67
N HIS A 54 -15.37 -15.21 8.69
CA HIS A 54 -16.25 -14.07 8.49
C HIS A 54 -15.56 -12.89 7.77
N VAL A 55 -14.25 -12.71 7.98
CA VAL A 55 -13.46 -11.67 7.29
C VAL A 55 -13.25 -12.04 5.83
N VAL A 56 -12.97 -13.33 5.57
CA VAL A 56 -12.84 -13.87 4.20
C VAL A 56 -14.14 -13.68 3.44
N GLU A 57 -15.28 -14.02 4.04
CA GLU A 57 -16.60 -13.86 3.44
C GLU A 57 -16.91 -12.38 3.16
N GLN A 58 -16.60 -11.49 4.09
CA GLN A 58 -16.77 -10.05 3.90
C GLN A 58 -15.90 -9.52 2.76
N LEU A 59 -14.62 -9.89 2.71
CA LEU A 59 -13.70 -9.50 1.64
C LEU A 59 -14.16 -10.04 0.28
N ASN A 60 -14.52 -11.32 0.23
CA ASN A 60 -15.03 -11.96 -0.98
C ASN A 60 -16.30 -11.28 -1.48
N LYS A 61 -17.22 -10.90 -0.58
CA LYS A 61 -18.42 -10.14 -0.92
C LYS A 61 -18.06 -8.79 -1.54
N LEU A 62 -17.13 -8.03 -0.94
CA LEU A 62 -16.69 -6.73 -1.44
C LEU A 62 -16.06 -6.84 -2.84
N LEU A 63 -15.17 -7.81 -3.06
CA LEU A 63 -14.47 -8.01 -4.34
C LEU A 63 -15.35 -8.62 -5.45
N ASN A 64 -16.55 -9.09 -5.13
CA ASN A 64 -17.50 -9.65 -6.10
C ASN A 64 -18.71 -8.75 -6.38
N ASP A 65 -18.91 -7.69 -5.59
CA ASP A 65 -20.01 -6.75 -5.77
C ASP A 65 -19.73 -5.80 -6.96
N SER A 66 -20.38 -6.07 -8.10
CA SER A 66 -20.25 -5.23 -9.30
C SER A 66 -20.91 -3.86 -9.16
N THR A 67 -21.76 -3.64 -8.14
CA THR A 67 -22.42 -2.36 -7.90
C THR A 67 -21.53 -1.37 -7.14
N LYS A 68 -20.47 -1.89 -6.48
CA LYS A 68 -19.51 -1.11 -5.70
C LYS A 68 -18.09 -1.40 -6.19
N PRO A 69 -17.63 -0.71 -7.25
CA PRO A 69 -16.34 -0.98 -7.85
C PRO A 69 -15.17 -0.84 -6.87
N VAL A 70 -14.20 -1.73 -6.96
CA VAL A 70 -12.98 -1.74 -6.13
C VAL A 70 -11.78 -1.38 -6.99
N GLY A 71 -11.10 -0.29 -6.64
CA GLY A 71 -9.82 0.13 -7.23
C GLY A 71 -8.65 -0.39 -6.41
N LEU A 72 -7.72 -1.11 -7.01
CA LEU A 72 -6.41 -1.37 -6.42
C LEU A 72 -5.55 -0.12 -6.54
N LEU A 73 -5.24 0.48 -5.39
CA LEU A 73 -4.37 1.64 -5.29
C LEU A 73 -2.94 1.16 -5.01
N LEU A 74 -2.04 1.47 -5.94
CA LEU A 74 -0.61 1.23 -5.82
C LEU A 74 0.06 2.57 -5.57
N SER A 75 0.69 2.74 -4.42
CA SER A 75 1.42 3.97 -4.06
C SER A 75 2.74 3.56 -3.42
N GLU A 76 3.83 3.80 -4.12
CA GLU A 76 5.17 3.39 -3.68
C GLU A 76 6.16 4.51 -3.98
N ARG A 77 7.14 4.64 -3.09
CA ARG A 77 8.27 5.56 -3.22
C ARG A 77 9.48 4.95 -2.55
N PHE A 78 10.68 5.41 -2.88
CA PHE A 78 11.85 4.97 -2.14
C PHE A 78 11.80 5.42 -0.67
N ILE A 79 12.42 4.63 0.21
CA ILE A 79 12.41 4.85 1.66
C ILE A 79 13.11 6.16 2.07
N ASN A 80 14.09 6.60 1.28
CA ASN A 80 14.84 7.83 1.48
C ASN A 80 14.11 9.07 0.94
N VAL A 81 13.00 8.90 0.23
CA VAL A 81 12.21 10.00 -0.31
C VAL A 81 11.26 10.49 0.79
N PRO A 82 11.11 11.80 1.00
CA PRO A 82 10.38 12.31 2.16
C PRO A 82 8.85 12.21 1.94
N PRO A 83 8.03 12.07 3.00
CA PRO A 83 6.58 11.84 2.89
C PRO A 83 5.80 13.01 2.23
N GLN A 84 6.42 14.19 2.12
CA GLN A 84 5.87 15.38 1.48
C GLN A 84 5.45 15.13 0.02
N ILE A 85 6.05 14.15 -0.67
CA ILE A 85 5.67 13.81 -2.05
C ILE A 85 4.33 13.07 -2.15
N ALA A 86 3.88 12.43 -1.07
CA ALA A 86 2.67 11.62 -1.10
C ALA A 86 1.42 12.46 -1.35
N LEU A 87 1.32 13.64 -0.72
CA LEU A 87 0.17 14.53 -0.88
C LEU A 87 -0.05 14.98 -2.33
N PRO A 88 0.94 15.57 -3.04
CA PRO A 88 0.76 15.95 -4.44
C PRO A 88 0.52 14.74 -5.34
N MET A 89 1.13 13.57 -5.06
CA MET A 89 0.84 12.33 -5.80
C MET A 89 -0.64 11.92 -5.70
N HIS A 90 -1.19 11.87 -4.49
CA HIS A 90 -2.60 11.55 -4.29
C HIS A 90 -3.54 12.59 -4.91
N GLN A 91 -3.23 13.88 -4.77
CA GLN A 91 -4.02 14.96 -5.39
C GLN A 91 -4.03 14.86 -6.91
N GLN A 92 -2.88 14.53 -7.51
CA GLN A 92 -2.79 14.35 -8.96
C GLN A 92 -3.62 13.15 -9.42
N LEU A 93 -3.49 12.00 -8.75
CA LEU A 93 -4.33 10.84 -9.06
C LEU A 93 -5.83 11.14 -8.91
N GLN A 94 -6.24 11.88 -7.87
CA GLN A 94 -7.65 12.26 -7.69
C GLN A 94 -8.18 13.10 -8.87
N LYS A 95 -7.37 14.03 -9.40
CA LYS A 95 -7.74 14.81 -10.59
C LYS A 95 -7.90 13.92 -11.81
N GLU A 96 -6.97 12.99 -12.03
CA GLU A 96 -7.03 12.05 -13.15
C GLU A 96 -8.24 11.12 -13.07
N LEU A 97 -8.55 10.59 -11.88
CA LEU A 97 -9.74 9.76 -11.66
C LEU A 97 -11.03 10.55 -11.89
N THR A 98 -11.09 11.81 -11.42
CA THR A 98 -12.23 12.70 -11.64
C THR A 98 -12.42 13.01 -13.12
N GLU A 99 -11.33 13.27 -13.84
CA GLU A 99 -11.36 13.49 -15.27
C GLU A 99 -11.79 12.23 -16.04
N ALA A 100 -11.27 11.06 -15.65
CA ALA A 100 -11.68 9.78 -16.21
C ALA A 100 -13.18 9.55 -16.00
N GLN A 101 -13.71 9.86 -14.82
CA GLN A 101 -15.14 9.82 -14.54
C GLN A 101 -15.94 10.75 -15.45
N ARG A 102 -15.50 12.01 -15.57
CA ARG A 102 -16.16 13.03 -16.40
C ARG A 102 -16.18 12.66 -17.87
N THR A 103 -15.14 11.99 -18.35
CA THR A 103 -14.96 11.61 -19.76
C THR A 103 -15.40 10.17 -20.06
N ASN A 104 -16.02 9.47 -19.09
CA ASN A 104 -16.40 8.06 -19.19
C ASN A 104 -15.24 7.13 -19.60
N LYS A 105 -14.01 7.47 -19.21
CA LYS A 105 -12.85 6.58 -19.36
C LYS A 105 -12.86 5.50 -18.26
N PRO A 106 -12.20 4.34 -18.50
CA PRO A 106 -12.02 3.32 -17.48
C PRO A 106 -11.39 3.87 -16.20
N CYS A 107 -11.61 3.19 -15.09
CA CYS A 107 -11.17 3.52 -13.73
C CYS A 107 -11.79 4.77 -13.09
N GLY A 108 -12.68 5.50 -13.78
CA GLY A 108 -13.24 6.76 -13.26
C GLY A 108 -14.10 6.64 -12.01
N LYS A 109 -14.63 5.46 -11.65
CA LYS A 109 -15.50 5.30 -10.48
C LYS A 109 -15.06 4.14 -9.61
N CYS A 110 -14.59 4.45 -8.40
CA CYS A 110 -14.31 3.48 -7.33
C CYS A 110 -15.21 3.79 -6.13
N HIS A 111 -15.80 2.77 -5.53
CA HIS A 111 -16.51 2.87 -4.25
C HIS A 111 -15.59 2.49 -3.09
N TYR A 112 -14.64 1.60 -3.34
CA TYR A 112 -13.60 1.21 -2.40
C TYR A 112 -12.22 1.27 -3.06
N TYR A 113 -11.21 1.57 -2.25
CA TYR A 113 -9.81 1.39 -2.58
C TYR A 113 -9.23 0.22 -1.80
N LEU A 114 -8.57 -0.69 -2.49
CA LEU A 114 -7.79 -1.76 -1.94
C LEU A 114 -6.32 -1.33 -1.91
N LEU A 115 -5.69 -1.41 -0.74
CA LEU A 115 -4.27 -1.10 -0.54
C LEU A 115 -3.56 -2.31 0.05
N ILE A 116 -2.28 -2.48 -0.28
CA ILE A 116 -1.38 -3.46 0.34
C ILE A 116 -0.15 -2.71 0.83
N SER A 117 -0.17 -2.34 2.10
CA SER A 117 0.89 -1.52 2.72
C SER A 117 1.99 -2.38 3.33
N LYS A 118 3.22 -1.88 3.28
CA LYS A 118 4.37 -2.49 3.94
C LYS A 118 4.37 -2.08 5.40
N THR A 119 4.25 -3.05 6.30
CA THR A 119 4.20 -2.80 7.74
C THR A 119 5.15 -3.69 8.51
N PHE A 120 5.45 -3.30 9.74
CA PHE A 120 6.38 -3.98 10.62
C PHE A 120 5.80 -4.07 12.03
N THR A 121 6.16 -5.12 12.74
CA THR A 121 5.85 -5.29 14.16
C THR A 121 7.13 -5.72 14.86
N GLU A 122 7.33 -5.27 16.11
CA GLU A 122 8.45 -5.77 16.91
C GLU A 122 8.24 -7.27 17.18
N ALA A 123 9.28 -8.11 16.95
CA ALA A 123 9.19 -9.50 17.34
C ALA A 123 9.12 -9.58 18.87
N THR A 124 7.93 -9.89 19.42
CA THR A 124 7.81 -10.19 20.84
C THR A 124 8.75 -11.34 21.18
N LYS A 125 9.73 -11.12 22.06
CA LYS A 125 10.52 -12.21 22.63
C LYS A 125 9.53 -13.22 23.22
N SER A 126 9.50 -14.43 22.68
CA SER A 126 8.73 -15.56 23.19
C SER A 126 9.27 -15.98 24.57
N SER A 127 9.08 -15.13 25.57
CA SER A 127 9.37 -15.45 26.96
C SER A 127 8.10 -16.01 27.59
N SER A 128 8.06 -17.32 27.64
CA SER A 128 7.49 -18.11 28.72
C SER A 128 7.52 -17.38 30.06
N LYS A 129 6.43 -16.71 30.43
CA LYS A 129 5.94 -16.56 31.81
C LYS A 129 4.59 -15.86 31.81
N ARG A 130 3.55 -16.64 32.16
CA ARG A 130 2.29 -16.13 32.69
C ARG A 130 2.59 -15.08 33.76
N ARG A 131 2.24 -13.82 33.49
CA ARG A 131 1.96 -12.83 34.54
C ARG A 131 0.58 -12.28 34.25
N GLU A 132 -0.38 -12.72 35.06
CA GLU A 132 -1.66 -12.06 35.24
C GLU A 132 -1.42 -10.60 35.64
N GLY A 133 -2.01 -9.67 34.90
CA GLY A 133 -2.09 -8.27 35.32
C GLY A 133 -1.82 -7.24 34.22
N ARG A 134 -2.90 -6.78 33.59
CA ARG A 134 -3.09 -5.47 32.92
C ARG A 134 -2.22 -5.12 31.70
N ASN A 135 -2.96 -4.76 30.65
CA ASN A 135 -2.55 -4.30 29.32
C ASN A 135 -1.86 -5.35 28.46
N GLN A 136 -2.66 -6.01 27.62
CA GLN A 136 -2.20 -6.54 26.34
C GLN A 136 -1.30 -5.47 25.71
N GLN A 137 0.01 -5.71 25.66
CA GLN A 137 0.90 -4.95 24.78
C GLN A 137 0.36 -5.18 23.38
N LYS A 138 -0.42 -4.21 22.90
CA LYS A 138 -0.91 -4.15 21.55
C LYS A 138 0.34 -4.07 20.69
N GLU A 139 0.62 -5.11 19.90
CA GLU A 139 1.70 -5.07 18.91
C GLU A 139 1.54 -3.77 18.11
N GLU A 140 2.52 -2.87 18.23
CA GLU A 140 2.48 -1.58 17.56
C GLU A 140 2.82 -1.81 16.09
N LEU A 141 1.83 -1.61 15.22
CA LEU A 141 1.97 -1.79 13.79
C LEU A 141 2.61 -0.52 13.20
N MET A 142 3.84 -0.63 12.73
CA MET A 142 4.57 0.47 12.09
C MET A 142 4.40 0.41 10.57
N PHE A 143 4.16 1.55 9.94
CA PHE A 143 4.05 1.67 8.49
C PHE A 143 5.38 2.10 7.87
N ALA A 144 5.73 1.53 6.72
CA ALA A 144 6.88 1.99 5.94
C ALA A 144 6.67 3.42 5.42
N ASN A 145 5.44 3.71 5.00
CA ASN A 145 4.98 5.00 4.51
C ASN A 145 4.00 5.58 5.53
N ALA A 146 4.39 6.67 6.20
CA ALA A 146 3.59 7.28 7.29
C ALA A 146 2.19 7.69 6.81
N GLU A 147 2.06 8.11 5.56
CA GLU A 147 0.78 8.49 4.94
C GLU A 147 -0.26 7.35 4.94
N GLU A 148 0.18 6.09 4.93
CA GLU A 148 -0.69 4.92 4.89
C GLU A 148 -1.40 4.66 6.24
N GLU A 149 -0.90 5.23 7.34
CA GLU A 149 -1.55 5.15 8.65
C GLU A 149 -2.94 5.82 8.62
N PHE A 150 -3.08 6.94 7.91
CA PHE A 150 -4.36 7.63 7.76
C PHE A 150 -5.39 6.80 6.97
N PHE A 151 -4.92 6.01 6.00
CA PHE A 151 -5.76 5.04 5.30
C PHE A 151 -6.18 3.90 6.23
N TYR A 152 -5.28 3.42 7.07
CA TYR A 152 -5.54 2.36 8.04
C TYR A 152 -6.59 2.74 9.08
N GLU A 153 -6.60 3.99 9.53
CA GLU A 153 -7.62 4.51 10.46
C GLU A 153 -9.03 4.52 9.84
N LYS A 154 -9.13 4.77 8.54
CA LYS A 154 -10.40 4.88 7.80
C LYS A 154 -10.81 3.57 7.10
N ALA A 155 -10.00 2.53 7.20
CA ALA A 155 -10.26 1.25 6.55
C ALA A 155 -11.51 0.55 7.13
N LEU A 156 -12.39 0.08 6.24
CA LEU A 156 -13.56 -0.73 6.56
C LEU A 156 -13.19 -2.17 6.94
N LEU A 157 -12.23 -2.73 6.23
CA LEU A 157 -11.71 -4.08 6.45
C LEU A 157 -10.19 -4.02 6.39
N LYS A 158 -9.54 -4.73 7.30
CA LYS A 158 -8.08 -4.79 7.39
C LYS A 158 -7.61 -6.14 7.90
N PHE A 159 -6.55 -6.65 7.31
CA PHE A 159 -5.85 -7.81 7.82
C PHE A 159 -4.36 -7.77 7.47
N ASN A 160 -3.57 -8.52 8.23
CA ASN A 160 -2.13 -8.58 8.05
C ASN A 160 -1.71 -10.02 7.75
N TYR A 161 -0.73 -10.19 6.88
CA TYR A 161 -0.04 -11.47 6.70
C TYR A 161 1.47 -11.29 6.74
N SER A 162 2.16 -12.29 7.31
CA SER A 162 3.62 -12.28 7.41
C SER A 162 4.24 -12.58 6.06
N VAL A 163 5.30 -11.85 5.73
CA VAL A 163 6.15 -12.13 4.55
C VAL A 163 7.58 -12.49 4.97
N GLN A 164 7.82 -12.77 6.25
CA GLN A 164 9.14 -13.07 6.80
C GLN A 164 9.87 -14.22 6.08
N GLU A 165 9.15 -15.24 5.61
CA GLU A 165 9.73 -16.37 4.86
C GLU A 165 9.93 -16.06 3.37
N GLU A 166 9.33 -14.96 2.88
CA GLU A 166 9.32 -14.55 1.47
C GLU A 166 10.18 -13.29 1.21
N SER A 167 10.70 -12.66 2.26
CA SER A 167 11.43 -11.39 2.19
C SER A 167 12.93 -11.58 2.46
N ASP A 168 13.76 -11.33 1.46
CA ASP A 168 15.23 -11.21 1.60
C ASP A 168 15.66 -9.85 2.20
N THR A 169 14.71 -8.94 2.42
CA THR A 169 14.98 -7.53 2.78
C THR A 169 14.75 -7.28 4.26
N CYS A 170 15.86 -7.17 5.01
CA CYS A 170 15.89 -6.68 6.39
C CYS A 170 15.65 -5.15 6.44
N LEU A 171 14.47 -4.67 6.06
CA LEU A 171 14.09 -3.26 6.22
C LEU A 171 13.73 -2.90 7.68
N GLY A 172 14.26 -3.61 8.68
CA GLY A 172 13.79 -3.52 10.05
C GLY A 172 14.89 -3.75 11.08
N GLY A 173 15.49 -2.66 11.53
CA GLY A 173 16.45 -2.59 12.62
C GLY A 173 16.98 -1.15 12.77
N ARG A 174 17.20 -0.68 13.99
CA ARG A 174 17.85 0.59 14.31
C ARG A 174 19.39 0.53 14.17
N TRP A 175 19.94 -0.58 13.66
CA TRP A 175 21.36 -0.90 13.59
C TRP A 175 22.04 -0.76 14.97
N SER A 176 21.31 -1.10 16.04
CA SER A 176 21.80 -1.05 17.41
C SER A 176 21.97 -2.45 17.99
N PHE A 177 22.92 -2.61 18.92
CA PHE A 177 23.19 -3.89 19.59
C PHE A 177 21.99 -4.43 20.38
N ASP A 178 21.02 -3.58 20.71
CA ASP A 178 19.80 -3.93 21.44
C ASP A 178 18.57 -4.12 20.53
N ASP A 179 18.75 -4.15 19.21
CA ASP A 179 17.64 -4.22 18.27
C ASP A 179 16.82 -5.49 18.43
N VAL A 180 15.52 -5.29 18.65
CA VAL A 180 14.52 -6.34 18.48
C VAL A 180 14.28 -6.50 16.99
N PRO A 181 14.46 -7.72 16.41
CA PRO A 181 14.22 -7.92 15.00
C PRO A 181 12.76 -7.61 14.68
N MET A 182 12.53 -6.79 13.65
CA MET A 182 11.19 -6.47 13.19
C MET A 182 10.66 -7.60 12.31
N LYS A 183 9.41 -7.98 12.51
CA LYS A 183 8.70 -8.92 11.65
C LYS A 183 8.02 -8.16 10.50
N PRO A 184 8.39 -8.41 9.23
CA PRO A 184 7.78 -7.75 8.09
C PRO A 184 6.41 -8.36 7.78
N LEU A 185 5.44 -7.48 7.61
CA LEU A 185 4.05 -7.80 7.30
C LEU A 185 3.62 -7.09 6.00
N ARG A 186 2.52 -7.58 5.43
CA ARG A 186 1.72 -6.85 4.46
C ARG A 186 0.35 -6.62 5.07
N THR A 187 -0.05 -5.36 5.14
CA THR A 187 -1.33 -4.94 5.66
C THR A 187 -2.25 -4.63 4.49
N VAL A 188 -3.26 -5.49 4.31
CA VAL A 188 -4.28 -5.32 3.29
C VAL A 188 -5.42 -4.52 3.88
N MET A 189 -5.88 -3.50 3.16
CA MET A 189 -6.93 -2.59 3.62
C MET A 189 -7.95 -2.34 2.52
N ILE A 190 -9.23 -2.31 2.89
CA ILE A 190 -10.32 -1.81 2.05
C ILE A 190 -10.79 -0.48 2.63
N VAL A 191 -10.59 0.61 1.90
CA VAL A 191 -10.91 1.98 2.31
C VAL A 191 -12.07 2.52 1.48
N PRO A 192 -13.16 3.00 2.11
CA PRO A 192 -14.24 3.69 1.41
C PRO A 192 -13.75 4.95 0.67
N ALA A 193 -14.19 5.12 -0.58
CA ALA A 193 -13.74 6.24 -1.42
C ALA A 193 -14.22 7.62 -0.92
N ASP A 194 -15.34 7.67 -0.20
CA ASP A 194 -15.87 8.87 0.47
C ASP A 194 -14.94 9.39 1.57
N GLY A 195 -14.18 8.51 2.21
CA GLY A 195 -13.22 8.87 3.26
C GLY A 195 -11.91 9.49 2.76
N ILE A 196 -11.64 9.51 1.44
CA ILE A 196 -10.33 9.93 0.91
C ILE A 196 -10.05 11.40 1.17
N ASN A 197 -11.06 12.28 1.10
CA ASN A 197 -10.84 13.71 1.36
C ASN A 197 -10.40 13.95 2.82
N ASP A 198 -11.03 13.29 3.79
CA ASP A 198 -10.61 13.34 5.19
C ASP A 198 -9.18 12.84 5.40
N ILE A 199 -8.78 11.79 4.65
CA ILE A 199 -7.42 11.23 4.69
C ILE A 199 -6.42 12.26 4.15
N MET A 200 -6.74 12.93 3.04
CA MET A 200 -5.88 13.96 2.47
C MET A 200 -5.75 15.19 3.38
N ASP A 201 -6.82 15.57 4.08
CA ASP A 201 -6.78 16.66 5.05
C ASP A 201 -5.87 16.30 6.25
N LYS A 202 -5.99 15.07 6.80
CA LYS A 202 -5.09 14.58 7.85
C LYS A 202 -3.63 14.52 7.39
N LEU A 203 -3.38 14.04 6.18
CA LEU A 203 -2.03 14.00 5.61
C LEU A 203 -1.46 15.42 5.46
N LYS A 204 -2.29 16.38 5.04
CA LYS A 204 -1.88 17.79 4.94
C LYS A 204 -1.54 18.38 6.31
N ASP A 205 -2.34 18.10 7.34
CA ASP A 205 -2.08 18.54 8.71
C ASP A 205 -0.80 17.91 9.28
N TYR A 206 -0.54 16.64 8.97
CA TYR A 206 0.68 15.93 9.37
C TYR A 206 1.95 16.49 8.72
N LEU A 207 1.84 17.01 7.49
CA LEU A 207 2.95 17.57 6.73
C LEU A 207 3.20 19.08 7.00
N SER A 208 2.30 19.74 7.74
CA SER A 208 2.36 21.17 8.07
C SER A 208 3.21 21.44 9.32
#